data_AF-A0A4U1JGU1-F1
#
_entry.id   AF-A0A4U1JGU1-F1
#
_cell.length_a   1.000
_cell.length_b   1.000
_cell.length_c   1.000
_cell.angle_alpha   90.00
_cell.angle_beta   90.00
_cell.angle_gamma   90.00
#
_symmetry.space_group_name_H-M   'P 1'
#
loop_
_entity.id
_entity.type
_entity.pdbx_description
1 polymer ?
#
loop_
_entity_poly.entity_id
_entity_poly.type
_entity_poly.pdbx_seq_one_letter_code
_entity_poly.pdbx_strand_id
1 'polypeptide(L)'
;MEKIIANEILATLHESSYVVDKILGELKGACPEEPFHACAMLLAYVMSDMFDNVMAPMYDEHPDLAPDWYREGPPRGRPAITPLKLPLKARQALLDAFETAYEKVQAAGHRLSQLPDPLEVALYAQGIHQVSVSLCRARVTLLMADVE
;
A
#
# COMPACT_ATOMS: atom_id res chain seq x y z
N MET A 1 15.08 8.18 12.84
CA MET A 1 13.85 9.02 12.75
C MET A 1 13.30 9.41 14.13
N GLU A 2 12.59 10.54 14.28
CA GLU A 2 11.81 10.82 15.51
C GLU A 2 10.56 9.94 15.57
N LYS A 3 10.32 9.30 16.73
CA LYS A 3 9.21 8.34 16.93
C LYS A 3 7.83 8.91 16.60
N ILE A 4 7.57 10.20 16.87
CA ILE A 4 6.29 10.85 16.57
C ILE A 4 6.07 10.87 15.05
N ILE A 5 7.09 11.26 14.28
CA ILE A 5 7.04 11.29 12.82
C ILE A 5 6.88 9.87 12.26
N ALA A 6 7.61 8.89 12.81
CA ALA A 6 7.46 7.49 12.43
C ALA A 6 6.02 6.99 12.66
N ASN A 7 5.42 7.31 13.81
CA ASN A 7 4.04 6.93 14.14
C ASN A 7 3.02 7.61 13.20
N GLU A 8 3.21 8.88 12.84
CA GLU A 8 2.37 9.58 11.87
C GLU A 8 2.44 8.93 10.48
N ILE A 9 3.64 8.57 10.02
CA ILE A 9 3.86 7.92 8.73
C ILE A 9 3.21 6.52 8.74
N LEU A 10 3.47 5.71 9.77
CA LEU A 10 2.87 4.38 9.92
C LEU A 10 1.35 4.45 9.94
N ALA A 11 0.76 5.38 10.70
CA ALA A 11 -0.69 5.58 10.73
C ALA A 11 -1.24 5.93 9.33
N THR A 12 -0.54 6.77 8.59
CA THR A 12 -0.93 7.17 7.22
C THR A 12 -0.85 6.00 6.24
N LEU A 13 0.19 5.15 6.34
CA LEU A 13 0.33 3.94 5.51
C LEU A 13 -0.76 2.90 5.82
N HIS A 14 -1.05 2.69 7.11
CA HIS A 14 -2.17 1.85 7.53
C HIS A 14 -3.50 2.35 6.97
N GLU A 15 -3.78 3.65 7.10
CA GLU A 15 -5.00 4.23 6.56
C GLU A 15 -5.09 4.12 5.03
N SER A 16 -3.96 4.31 4.33
CA SER A 16 -3.85 4.13 2.87
C SER A 16 -4.27 2.73 2.43
N SER A 17 -3.71 1.70 3.07
CA SER A 17 -4.08 0.30 2.77
C SER A 17 -5.53 -0.04 3.15
N TYR A 18 -6.01 0.49 4.28
CA TYR A 18 -7.37 0.24 4.77
C TYR A 18 -8.44 0.77 3.81
N VAL A 19 -8.20 1.91 3.16
CA VAL A 19 -9.14 2.46 2.16
C VAL A 19 -9.37 1.46 1.02
N VAL A 20 -8.30 0.85 0.51
CA VAL A 20 -8.39 -0.14 -0.58
C VAL A 20 -9.02 -1.44 -0.07
N ASP A 21 -8.60 -1.92 1.11
CA ASP A 21 -9.12 -3.15 1.72
C ASP A 21 -10.63 -3.07 1.97
N LYS A 22 -11.11 -1.92 2.44
CA LYS A 22 -12.54 -1.68 2.64
C LYS A 22 -13.33 -1.82 1.34
N ILE A 23 -12.87 -1.21 0.25
CA ILE A 23 -13.53 -1.31 -1.05
C ILE A 23 -13.50 -2.75 -1.56
N LEU A 24 -12.39 -3.48 -1.38
CA LEU A 24 -12.35 -4.91 -1.70
C LEU A 24 -13.38 -5.70 -0.88
N GLY A 25 -13.51 -5.42 0.42
CA GLY A 25 -14.51 -6.04 1.28
C GLY A 25 -15.95 -5.81 0.79
N GLU A 26 -16.26 -4.62 0.29
CA GLU A 26 -17.56 -4.29 -0.30
C GLU A 26 -17.81 -5.00 -1.64
N LEU A 27 -16.75 -5.32 -2.39
CA LEU A 27 -16.83 -6.09 -3.63
C LEU A 27 -16.98 -7.59 -3.40
N LYS A 28 -16.71 -8.08 -2.19
CA LYS A 28 -16.80 -9.50 -1.84
C LYS A 28 -18.25 -9.97 -1.95
N GLY A 29 -18.55 -10.69 -3.04
CA GLY A 29 -19.89 -11.18 -3.39
C GLY A 29 -20.61 -10.37 -4.46
N ALA A 30 -20.06 -9.23 -4.89
CA ALA A 30 -20.57 -8.42 -6.00
C ALA A 30 -19.86 -8.68 -7.34
N CYS A 31 -18.73 -9.39 -7.33
CA CYS A 31 -18.00 -9.83 -8.52
C CYS A 31 -17.58 -11.31 -8.42
N PRO A 32 -17.24 -11.95 -9.55
CA PRO A 32 -16.74 -13.32 -9.55
C PRO A 32 -15.46 -13.47 -8.72
N GLU A 33 -15.25 -14.65 -8.15
CA GLU A 33 -14.18 -14.94 -7.18
C GLU A 33 -12.77 -14.68 -7.75
N GLU A 34 -12.53 -15.04 -9.01
CA GLU A 34 -11.23 -14.89 -9.67
C GLU A 34 -10.84 -13.40 -9.87
N PRO A 35 -11.70 -12.52 -10.41
CA PRO A 35 -11.49 -11.07 -10.38
C PRO A 35 -11.30 -10.47 -8.99
N PHE A 36 -12.10 -10.90 -8.00
CA PHE A 36 -11.94 -10.47 -6.62
C PHE A 36 -10.56 -10.82 -6.09
N HIS A 37 -10.13 -12.08 -6.29
CA HIS A 37 -8.84 -12.57 -5.86
C HIS A 37 -7.72 -11.77 -6.51
N ALA A 38 -7.76 -11.56 -7.83
CA ALA A 38 -6.75 -10.77 -8.52
C ALA A 38 -6.69 -9.30 -8.03
N CYS A 39 -7.82 -8.69 -7.64
CA CYS A 39 -7.80 -7.36 -7.00
C CYS A 39 -7.22 -7.40 -5.58
N ALA A 40 -7.52 -8.43 -4.80
CA ALA A 40 -6.89 -8.63 -3.49
C ALA A 40 -5.38 -8.85 -3.61
N MET A 41 -4.92 -9.51 -4.67
CA MET A 41 -3.50 -9.66 -4.98
C MET A 41 -2.82 -8.32 -5.29
N LEU A 42 -3.49 -7.40 -5.99
CA LEU A 42 -2.96 -6.04 -6.20
C LEU A 42 -2.73 -5.30 -4.88
N LEU A 43 -3.66 -5.38 -3.94
CA LEU A 43 -3.47 -4.81 -2.61
C LEU A 43 -2.33 -5.51 -1.85
N ALA A 44 -2.25 -6.84 -1.91
CA ALA A 44 -1.18 -7.60 -1.26
C ALA A 44 0.22 -7.18 -1.75
N TYR A 45 0.36 -6.87 -3.04
CA TYR A 45 1.60 -6.33 -3.60
C TYR A 45 1.98 -4.97 -3.01
N VAL A 46 1.03 -4.05 -3.01
CA VAL A 46 1.24 -2.71 -2.46
C VAL A 46 1.60 -2.80 -0.98
N MET A 47 0.89 -3.64 -0.22
CA MET A 47 1.16 -3.89 1.19
C MET A 47 2.55 -4.48 1.44
N SER A 48 3.00 -5.41 0.59
CA SER A 48 4.37 -5.94 0.69
C SER A 48 5.39 -4.84 0.46
N ASP A 49 5.23 -4.02 -0.58
CA ASP A 49 6.19 -2.94 -0.85
C ASP A 49 6.15 -1.84 0.23
N MET A 50 4.97 -1.52 0.79
CA MET A 50 4.83 -0.63 1.95
C MET A 50 5.61 -1.16 3.15
N PHE A 51 5.46 -2.44 3.41
CA PHE A 51 6.09 -3.10 4.52
C PHE A 51 7.62 -3.16 4.35
N ASP A 52 8.09 -3.75 3.26
CA ASP A 52 9.51 -4.03 3.02
C ASP A 52 10.34 -2.73 2.92
N ASN A 53 9.80 -1.68 2.30
CA ASN A 53 10.58 -0.48 2.00
C ASN A 53 10.38 0.67 3.00
N VAL A 54 9.38 0.60 3.89
CA VAL A 54 9.09 1.69 4.82
C VAL A 54 8.79 1.19 6.23
N MET A 55 7.80 0.31 6.39
CA MET A 55 7.32 -0.04 7.74
C MET A 55 8.33 -0.89 8.51
N ALA A 56 8.93 -1.90 7.88
CA ALA A 56 9.94 -2.76 8.50
C ALA A 56 11.17 -1.97 8.99
N PRO A 57 11.80 -1.09 8.16
CA PRO A 57 12.85 -0.19 8.65
C PRO A 57 12.43 0.66 9.85
N MET A 58 11.20 1.21 9.85
CA MET A 58 10.68 1.99 10.99
C MET A 58 10.46 1.14 12.24
N TYR A 59 10.05 -0.12 12.09
CA TYR A 59 9.90 -1.07 13.19
C TYR A 59 11.25 -1.50 13.75
N ASP A 60 12.29 -1.63 12.91
CA ASP A 60 13.64 -1.93 13.37
C ASP A 60 14.24 -0.74 14.15
N GLU A 61 13.96 0.49 13.70
CA GLU A 61 14.33 1.73 14.43
C GLU A 61 13.50 1.95 15.71
N HIS A 62 12.22 1.56 15.70
CA HIS A 62 11.28 1.72 16.82
C HIS A 62 10.51 0.41 17.12
N PRO A 63 11.14 -0.57 17.80
CA PRO A 63 10.58 -1.91 18.00
C PRO A 63 9.29 -1.97 18.82
N ASP A 64 8.98 -0.90 19.57
CA ASP A 64 7.75 -0.76 20.34
C ASP A 64 6.55 -0.31 19.51
N LEU A 65 6.78 0.20 18.28
CA LEU A 65 5.74 0.44 17.27
C LEU A 65 5.42 -0.81 16.44
N ALA A 66 6.28 -1.83 16.50
CA ALA A 66 6.12 -3.05 15.72
C ALA A 66 4.93 -3.89 16.24
N PRO A 67 4.02 -4.33 15.34
CA PRO A 67 2.96 -5.26 15.73
C PRO A 67 3.52 -6.64 16.07
N ASP A 68 2.81 -7.41 16.91
CA ASP A 68 3.34 -8.68 17.44
C ASP A 68 3.72 -9.68 16.34
N TRP A 69 2.96 -9.73 15.24
CA TRP A 69 3.25 -10.59 14.09
C TRP A 69 4.55 -10.23 13.34
N TYR A 70 5.06 -9.01 13.50
CA TYR A 70 6.34 -8.58 12.90
C TYR A 70 7.52 -9.33 13.53
N ARG A 71 7.44 -9.59 14.84
CA ARG A 71 8.52 -10.20 15.62
C ARG A 71 8.72 -11.69 15.30
N GLU A 72 7.82 -12.32 14.54
CA GLU A 72 7.77 -13.78 14.34
C GLU A 72 7.71 -14.23 12.85
N GLY A 73 7.85 -13.32 11.87
CA GLY A 73 7.46 -13.59 10.48
C GLY A 73 8.56 -14.03 9.48
N PRO A 74 8.30 -15.01 8.59
CA PRO A 74 9.19 -15.40 7.49
C PRO A 74 9.09 -14.45 6.27
N PRO A 75 10.05 -14.49 5.31
CA PRO A 75 10.02 -13.63 4.12
C PRO A 75 8.83 -13.95 3.20
N ARG A 76 8.23 -12.91 2.63
CA ARG A 76 7.05 -13.01 1.76
C ARG A 76 7.46 -12.78 0.30
N GLY A 77 6.97 -13.64 -0.58
CA GLY A 77 7.25 -13.59 -2.01
C GLY A 77 6.23 -12.75 -2.78
N ARG A 78 6.66 -12.20 -3.91
CA ARG A 78 5.82 -11.46 -4.87
C ARG A 78 4.98 -12.42 -5.74
N PRO A 79 3.64 -12.37 -5.70
CA PRO A 79 2.78 -13.36 -6.38
C PRO A 79 2.19 -12.91 -7.73
N ALA A 80 2.37 -13.61 -8.85
CA ALA A 80 1.99 -13.10 -10.20
C ALA A 80 0.59 -12.46 -10.37
N ILE A 81 0.49 -11.38 -11.17
CA ILE A 81 -0.77 -10.69 -11.52
C ILE A 81 -1.38 -11.32 -12.77
N THR A 82 -2.65 -11.71 -12.71
CA THR A 82 -3.45 -12.19 -13.84
C THR A 82 -4.29 -11.07 -14.48
N PRO A 83 -4.67 -11.19 -15.77
CA PRO A 83 -5.59 -10.27 -16.43
C PRO A 83 -6.94 -10.20 -15.70
N LEU A 84 -7.48 -8.98 -15.54
CA LEU A 84 -8.70 -8.71 -14.79
C LEU A 84 -9.90 -8.48 -15.72
N LYS A 85 -11.05 -9.06 -15.35
CA LYS A 85 -12.38 -8.71 -15.87
C LYS A 85 -13.22 -8.18 -14.72
N LEU A 86 -13.66 -6.93 -14.80
CA LEU A 86 -14.38 -6.28 -13.71
C LEU A 86 -15.61 -5.52 -14.22
N PRO A 87 -16.73 -5.54 -13.47
CA PRO A 87 -17.81 -4.61 -13.72
C PRO A 87 -17.31 -3.17 -13.64
N LEU A 88 -17.77 -2.30 -14.55
CA LEU A 88 -17.31 -0.90 -14.63
C LEU A 88 -17.33 -0.16 -13.29
N LYS A 89 -18.40 -0.35 -12.50
CA LYS A 89 -18.56 0.28 -11.18
C LYS A 89 -17.52 -0.20 -10.17
N ALA A 90 -17.21 -1.50 -10.16
CA ALA A 90 -16.20 -2.07 -9.28
C ALA A 90 -14.79 -1.57 -9.63
N ARG A 91 -14.51 -1.50 -10.94
CA ARG A 91 -13.25 -0.94 -11.45
C ARG A 91 -13.08 0.53 -11.06
N GLN A 92 -14.12 1.35 -11.21
CA GLN A 92 -14.05 2.76 -10.83
C GLN A 92 -13.85 2.95 -9.32
N ALA A 93 -14.59 2.20 -8.49
CA ALA A 93 -14.44 2.27 -7.04
C ALA A 93 -13.02 1.90 -6.59
N LEU A 94 -12.42 0.87 -7.18
CA LEU A 94 -11.02 0.50 -6.90
C LEU A 94 -10.04 1.57 -7.37
N LEU A 95 -10.23 2.15 -8.56
CA LEU A 95 -9.38 3.24 -9.05
C LEU A 95 -9.39 4.44 -8.10
N ASP A 96 -10.57 4.83 -7.61
CA ASP A 96 -10.73 5.94 -6.66
C ASP A 96 -10.08 5.62 -5.31
N ALA A 97 -10.20 4.37 -4.85
CA ALA A 97 -9.54 3.90 -3.62
C ALA A 97 -8.02 3.93 -3.74
N PHE A 98 -7.47 3.42 -4.86
CA PHE A 98 -6.03 3.45 -5.12
C PHE A 98 -5.48 4.87 -5.33
N GLU A 99 -6.27 5.79 -5.89
CA GLU A 99 -5.90 7.21 -5.95
C GLU A 99 -5.85 7.83 -4.55
N THR A 100 -6.87 7.60 -3.73
CA THR A 100 -6.90 8.07 -2.34
C THR A 100 -5.72 7.50 -1.54
N ALA A 101 -5.40 6.23 -1.74
CA ALA A 101 -4.24 5.58 -1.13
C ALA A 101 -2.92 6.23 -1.56
N TYR A 102 -2.79 6.60 -2.85
CA TYR A 102 -1.65 7.31 -3.40
C TYR A 102 -1.50 8.70 -2.77
N GLU A 103 -2.57 9.49 -2.70
CA GLU A 103 -2.55 10.81 -2.06
C GLU A 103 -2.09 10.74 -0.60
N LYS A 104 -2.56 9.74 0.15
CA LYS A 104 -2.11 9.49 1.54
C LYS A 104 -0.61 9.17 1.62
N VAL A 105 -0.10 8.30 0.74
CA VAL A 105 1.34 7.98 0.70
C VAL A 105 2.18 9.20 0.34
N GLN A 106 1.70 10.05 -0.57
CA GLN A 106 2.36 11.31 -0.89
C GLN A 106 2.37 12.26 0.32
N ALA A 107 1.27 12.36 1.07
CA ALA A 107 1.21 13.15 2.31
C ALA A 107 2.21 12.65 3.37
N ALA A 108 2.40 11.33 3.48
CA ALA A 108 3.43 10.74 4.35
C ALA A 108 4.85 11.16 3.88
N GLY A 109 5.11 11.18 2.58
CA GLY A 109 6.37 11.69 2.02
C GLY A 109 6.67 13.14 2.40
N HIS A 110 5.66 14.02 2.47
CA HIS A 110 5.84 15.41 2.89
C HIS A 110 6.30 15.51 4.36
N ARG A 111 5.91 14.57 5.22
CA ARG A 111 6.34 14.55 6.63
C ARG A 111 7.85 14.31 6.79
N LEU A 112 8.48 13.64 5.84
CA LEU A 112 9.93 13.42 5.85
C LEU A 112 10.73 14.73 5.81
N SER A 113 10.16 15.81 5.25
CA SER A 113 10.82 17.13 5.23
C SER A 113 11.07 17.74 6.61
N GLN A 114 10.44 17.18 7.66
CA GLN A 114 10.60 17.60 9.05
C GLN A 114 11.80 16.91 9.73
N LEU A 115 12.44 15.94 9.08
CA LEU A 115 13.59 15.23 9.65
C LEU A 115 14.87 16.06 9.54
N PRO A 116 15.72 16.05 10.58
CA PRO A 116 16.97 16.82 10.58
C PRO A 116 18.10 16.15 9.78
N ASP A 117 18.05 14.82 9.56
CA ASP A 117 19.10 14.07 8.87
C ASP A 117 18.76 13.88 7.37
N PRO A 118 19.53 14.49 6.45
CA PRO A 118 19.29 14.34 5.01
C PRO A 118 19.46 12.90 4.49
N LEU A 119 20.26 12.06 5.14
CA LEU A 119 20.40 10.65 4.76
C LEU A 119 19.13 9.87 5.09
N GLU A 120 18.58 10.06 6.31
CA GLU A 120 17.29 9.46 6.68
C GLU A 120 16.18 9.93 5.73
N VAL A 121 16.12 11.22 5.42
CA VAL A 121 15.15 11.77 4.46
C VAL A 121 15.25 11.04 3.12
N ALA A 122 16.45 10.87 2.58
CA ALA A 122 16.66 10.22 1.29
C ALA A 122 16.24 8.74 1.30
N LEU A 123 16.59 7.99 2.36
CA LEU A 123 16.24 6.58 2.49
C LEU A 123 14.72 6.37 2.57
N TYR A 124 14.05 7.13 3.43
CA TYR A 124 12.61 7.02 3.58
C TYR A 124 11.84 7.57 2.37
N ALA A 125 12.35 8.62 1.73
CA ALA A 125 11.75 9.15 0.50
C ALA A 125 11.83 8.13 -0.64
N GLN A 126 12.94 7.40 -0.74
CA GLN A 126 13.07 6.29 -1.68
C GLN A 126 12.01 5.21 -1.44
N GLY A 127 11.80 4.80 -0.18
CA GLY A 127 10.78 3.82 0.18
C GLY A 127 9.35 4.30 -0.16
N ILE A 128 9.01 5.53 0.23
CA ILE A 128 7.72 6.15 -0.12
C ILE A 128 7.52 6.26 -1.64
N HIS A 129 8.57 6.56 -2.38
CA HIS A 129 8.52 6.59 -3.84
C HIS A 129 8.25 5.20 -4.44
N GLN A 130 8.90 4.14 -3.94
CA GLN A 130 8.66 2.78 -4.39
C GLN A 130 7.21 2.34 -4.14
N VAL A 131 6.64 2.65 -2.96
CA VAL A 131 5.22 2.41 -2.65
C VAL A 131 4.31 3.14 -3.65
N SER A 132 4.63 4.40 -3.94
CA SER A 132 3.87 5.21 -4.90
C SER A 132 3.88 4.60 -6.31
N VAL A 133 5.02 4.08 -6.75
CA VAL A 133 5.15 3.35 -8.03
C VAL A 133 4.25 2.12 -8.02
N SER A 134 4.18 1.37 -6.93
CA SER A 134 3.34 0.16 -6.83
C SER A 134 1.84 0.47 -6.84
N LEU A 135 1.42 1.56 -6.18
CA LEU A 135 0.05 2.07 -6.28
C LEU A 135 -0.31 2.48 -7.73
N CYS A 136 0.59 3.19 -8.41
CA CYS A 136 0.41 3.55 -9.83
C CYS A 136 0.32 2.30 -10.72
N ARG A 137 1.15 1.28 -10.47
CA ARG A 137 1.09 0.01 -11.22
C ARG A 137 -0.25 -0.69 -11.02
N ALA A 138 -0.75 -0.77 -9.79
CA ALA A 138 -2.06 -1.35 -9.52
C ALA A 138 -3.19 -0.61 -10.28
N ARG A 139 -3.13 0.72 -10.32
CA ARG A 139 -4.07 1.53 -11.11
C ARG A 139 -3.96 1.28 -12.61
N VAL A 140 -2.75 1.20 -13.15
CA VAL A 140 -2.53 0.86 -14.57
C VAL A 140 -3.12 -0.52 -14.88
N THR A 141 -2.90 -1.51 -14.01
CA THR A 141 -3.49 -2.84 -14.17
C THR A 141 -5.03 -2.77 -14.18
N LEU A 142 -5.64 -1.98 -13.30
CA LEU A 142 -7.09 -1.78 -13.29
C LEU A 142 -7.58 -1.07 -14.56
N LEU A 143 -6.87 -0.03 -15.04
CA LEU A 143 -7.23 0.68 -16.27
C LEU A 143 -7.13 -0.21 -17.52
N MET A 144 -6.20 -1.17 -17.52
CA MET A 144 -6.03 -2.17 -18.58
C MET A 144 -6.99 -3.37 -18.44
N ALA A 145 -7.75 -3.46 -17.36
CA ALA A 145 -8.73 -4.52 -17.16
C ALA A 145 -9.90 -4.38 -18.15
N ASP A 146 -10.32 -5.51 -18.71
CA ASP A 146 -11.51 -5.58 -19.57
C ASP A 146 -12.75 -5.24 -18.73
N VAL A 147 -13.62 -4.39 -19.30
CA VAL A 147 -14.90 -4.03 -18.68
C VAL A 147 -15.95 -5.01 -19.14
N GLU A 148 -16.65 -5.60 -18.18
CA GLU A 148 -17.86 -6.40 -18.41
C GLU A 148 -19.11 -5.51 -18.49
#